data_AF-A0A1F5B4X1-F1
#
_entry.id   AF-A0A1F5B4X1-F1
#
_cell.length_a   1.000
_cell.length_b   1.000
_cell.length_c   1.000
_cell.angle_alpha   90.00
_cell.angle_beta   90.00
_cell.angle_gamma   90.00
#
_symmetry.space_group_name_H-M   'P 1'
#
loop_
_entity.id
_entity.type
_entity.pdbx_description
1 polymer ?
#
loop_
_entity_poly.entity_id
_entity_poly.type
_entity_poly.pdbx_seq_one_letter_code
_entity_poly.pdbx_strand_id
1 'polypeptide(L)'
;MRRPPTLKTTEIFASVQGEGLRQGEPTIFVRLAGCNRRCGFCDTKKAWRGGREMPVEKIVDEVGRLRRGVPAAWVCLTGGEPLAQDVRSLVLRLHEEGLKVQIETNGTFPPDPRADWHTVSPKPPDFDVHPGFVRRAREVKLVVCRTLTLDDVRTVRAVFPRATPLILQPQSNASWSRKKALKILEDSYRSGLGGIRLSVQLHRVYGLR
;
A
#
# COMPACT_ATOMS: atom_id res chain seq x y z
N MET A 1 22.95 27.64 -1.53
CA MET A 1 22.65 26.34 -0.89
C MET A 1 21.41 25.75 -1.55
N ARG A 2 21.43 24.49 -2.02
CA ARG A 2 20.22 23.83 -2.55
C ARG A 2 19.23 23.62 -1.39
N ARG A 3 17.95 23.95 -1.58
CA ARG A 3 16.93 23.64 -0.57
C ARG A 3 16.92 22.11 -0.35
N PRO A 4 16.82 21.64 0.90
CA PRO A 4 16.72 20.21 1.17
C PRO A 4 15.46 19.64 0.49
N PRO A 5 15.48 18.38 0.04
CA PRO A 5 14.33 17.76 -0.59
C PRO A 5 13.14 17.75 0.38
N THR A 6 11.96 18.11 -0.14
CA THR A 6 10.70 18.14 0.63
C THR A 6 9.67 17.19 0.03
N LEU A 7 8.78 16.69 0.88
CA LEU A 7 7.63 15.87 0.51
C LEU A 7 6.36 16.46 1.12
N LYS A 8 5.27 16.44 0.37
CA LYS A 8 3.94 16.77 0.88
C LYS A 8 3.43 15.61 1.71
N THR A 9 3.37 15.81 3.03
CA THR A 9 3.03 14.80 4.02
C THR A 9 1.71 15.16 4.70
N THR A 10 0.80 14.19 4.78
CA THR A 10 -0.49 14.34 5.48
C THR A 10 -0.36 14.00 6.96
N GLU A 11 0.25 12.87 7.29
CA GLU A 11 0.44 12.43 8.68
C GLU A 11 1.59 11.42 8.81
N ILE A 12 2.19 11.36 9.99
CA ILE A 12 3.17 10.34 10.40
C ILE A 12 2.71 9.77 11.74
N PHE A 13 2.61 8.45 11.87
CA PHE A 13 2.13 7.81 13.09
C PHE A 13 2.62 6.36 13.22
N ALA A 14 2.72 5.87 14.45
CA ALA A 14 2.99 4.46 14.73
C ALA A 14 1.67 3.69 14.90
N SER A 15 1.60 2.49 14.34
CA SER A 15 0.47 1.56 14.48
C SER A 15 0.92 0.13 14.17
N VAL A 16 -0.03 -0.74 13.84
CA VAL A 16 0.19 -2.09 13.33
C VAL A 16 -0.22 -2.14 11.86
N GLN A 17 0.57 -2.79 11.00
CA GLN A 17 0.19 -3.03 9.61
C GLN A 17 -1.11 -3.83 9.59
N GLY A 18 -2.16 -3.23 9.05
CA GLY A 18 -3.51 -3.79 9.12
C GLY A 18 -3.89 -4.62 7.90
N GLU A 19 -3.05 -4.66 6.87
CA GLU A 19 -3.37 -5.18 5.54
C GLU A 19 -2.19 -5.93 4.93
N GLY A 20 -2.47 -6.81 3.97
CA GLY A 20 -1.44 -7.54 3.22
C GLY A 20 -0.78 -8.66 4.01
N LEU A 21 0.36 -9.17 3.52
CA LEU A 21 1.10 -10.29 4.15
C LEU A 21 1.85 -9.87 5.41
N ARG A 22 2.09 -8.57 5.59
CA ARG A 22 2.73 -8.00 6.78
C ARG A 22 1.74 -7.64 7.89
N GLN A 23 0.47 -8.04 7.73
CA GLN A 23 -0.58 -7.76 8.68
C GLN A 23 -0.22 -8.26 10.08
N GLY A 24 -0.32 -7.40 11.10
CA GLY A 24 0.05 -7.68 12.49
C GLY A 24 1.41 -7.12 12.94
N GLU A 25 2.26 -6.65 12.02
CA GLU A 25 3.58 -6.12 12.37
C GLU A 25 3.55 -4.65 12.85
N PRO A 26 4.23 -4.29 13.96
CA PRO A 26 4.47 -2.90 14.35
C PRO A 26 5.13 -2.12 13.20
N THR A 27 4.51 -1.01 12.80
CA THR A 27 4.91 -0.25 11.61
C THR A 27 4.69 1.24 11.85
N ILE A 28 5.64 2.07 11.42
CA ILE A 28 5.47 3.51 11.36
C ILE A 28 4.96 3.88 9.97
N PHE A 29 3.86 4.60 9.89
CA PHE A 29 3.27 5.04 8.63
C PHE A 29 3.68 6.47 8.33
N VAL A 30 4.16 6.70 7.11
CA VAL A 30 4.34 8.03 6.54
C VAL A 30 3.32 8.15 5.41
N ARG A 31 2.26 8.90 5.67
CA ARG A 31 1.19 9.14 4.70
C ARG A 31 1.48 10.41 3.92
N LEU A 32 1.85 10.27 2.66
CA LEU A 32 2.07 11.37 1.73
C LEU A 32 0.74 11.90 1.18
N ALA A 33 0.77 13.06 0.55
CA ALA A 33 -0.36 13.69 -0.10
C ALA A 33 -0.24 13.67 -1.62
N GLY A 34 -1.36 13.81 -2.32
CA GLY A 34 -1.45 13.78 -3.77
C GLY A 34 -1.73 12.37 -4.28
N CYS A 35 -2.71 12.22 -5.17
CA CYS A 35 -2.97 10.98 -5.89
C CYS A 35 -3.38 11.29 -7.33
N ASN A 36 -2.99 10.43 -8.27
CA ASN A 36 -3.47 10.48 -9.65
C ASN A 36 -4.83 9.78 -9.85
N ARG A 37 -5.33 9.03 -8.86
CA ARG A 37 -6.61 8.32 -8.90
C ARG A 37 -7.66 8.98 -7.98
N ARG A 38 -8.95 8.76 -8.29
CA ARG A 38 -10.11 9.29 -7.53
C ARG A 38 -11.11 8.18 -7.22
N CYS A 39 -10.60 7.08 -6.66
CA CYS A 39 -11.40 5.88 -6.40
C CYS A 39 -12.61 6.18 -5.51
N GLY A 40 -13.82 5.80 -5.95
CA GLY A 40 -15.05 6.04 -5.17
C GLY A 40 -15.07 5.38 -3.79
N PHE A 41 -14.33 4.27 -3.63
CA PHE A 41 -14.18 3.52 -2.39
C PHE A 41 -12.97 3.95 -1.54
N CYS A 42 -12.26 5.02 -1.89
CA CYS A 42 -11.10 5.49 -1.12
C CYS A 42 -11.53 5.91 0.29
N ASP A 43 -10.92 5.32 1.31
CA ASP A 43 -11.13 5.66 2.72
C ASP A 43 -10.28 6.86 3.19
N THR A 44 -9.24 7.19 2.43
CA THR A 44 -8.26 8.24 2.76
C THR A 44 -8.35 9.41 1.77
N LYS A 45 -9.57 9.88 1.46
CA LYS A 45 -9.78 11.01 0.52
C LYS A 45 -9.04 12.28 0.92
N LYS A 46 -8.78 12.46 2.22
CA LYS A 46 -7.95 13.55 2.78
C LYS A 46 -6.54 13.63 2.18
N ALA A 47 -6.00 12.52 1.67
CA ALA A 47 -4.67 12.46 1.07
C ALA A 47 -4.67 12.73 -0.44
N TRP A 48 -5.82 12.99 -1.08
CA TRP A 48 -5.87 13.29 -2.52
C TRP A 48 -5.25 14.63 -2.89
N ARG A 49 -5.28 15.62 -1.98
CA ARG A 49 -4.75 16.97 -2.14
C ARG A 49 -4.23 17.48 -0.78
N GLY A 50 -3.52 18.61 -0.78
CA GLY A 50 -3.01 19.24 0.43
C GLY A 50 -1.71 18.60 0.91
N GLY A 51 -1.65 18.31 2.22
CA GLY A 51 -0.41 17.95 2.92
C GLY A 51 0.45 19.17 3.24
N ARG A 52 1.35 19.01 4.22
CA ARG A 52 2.37 20.00 4.55
C ARG A 52 3.66 19.65 3.84
N GLU A 53 4.31 20.64 3.23
CA GLU A 53 5.68 20.45 2.75
C GLU A 53 6.59 20.24 3.96
N MET A 54 7.21 19.06 4.03
CA MET A 54 8.11 18.66 5.10
C MET A 54 9.46 18.28 4.50
N PRO A 55 10.58 18.82 5.00
CA PRO A 55 11.91 18.33 4.64
C PRO A 55 12.04 16.85 4.99
N VAL A 56 12.75 16.09 4.15
CA VAL A 56 12.99 14.65 4.39
C VAL A 56 13.57 14.39 5.79
N GLU A 57 14.54 15.20 6.22
CA GLU A 57 15.13 15.09 7.56
C GLU A 57 14.09 15.23 8.68
N LYS A 58 13.08 16.11 8.52
CA LYS A 58 12.01 16.25 9.50
C LYS A 58 11.07 15.05 9.55
N ILE A 59 10.90 14.35 8.43
CA ILE A 59 10.16 13.09 8.39
C ILE A 59 10.96 12.00 9.11
N VAL A 60 12.26 11.91 8.85
CA VAL A 60 13.17 10.94 9.48
C VAL A 60 13.26 11.18 10.99
N ASP A 61 13.42 12.43 11.44
CA ASP A 61 13.41 12.82 12.86
C ASP A 61 12.14 12.32 13.57
N GLU A 62 10.97 12.53 12.94
CA GLU A 62 9.68 12.14 13.50
C GLU A 62 9.49 10.62 13.53
N VAL A 63 9.94 9.91 12.49
CA VAL A 63 9.99 8.44 12.48
C VAL A 63 10.90 7.94 13.61
N GLY A 64 12.09 8.51 13.77
CA GLY A 64 13.02 8.17 14.84
C GLY A 64 12.42 8.41 16.23
N ARG A 65 11.70 9.53 16.41
CA ARG A 65 10.98 9.84 17.65
C ARG A 65 9.92 8.78 17.97
N LEU A 66 9.11 8.39 16.99
CA LEU A 66 8.06 7.37 17.16
C LEU A 66 8.67 5.98 17.44
N ARG A 67 9.77 5.63 16.77
CA ARG A 67 10.47 4.35 16.96
C ARG A 67 11.02 4.15 18.37
N ARG A 68 11.29 5.22 19.12
CA ARG A 68 11.67 5.08 20.55
C ARG A 68 10.53 4.54 21.42
N GLY A 69 9.27 4.69 20.98
CA GLY A 69 8.09 4.20 21.69
C GLY A 69 7.52 2.89 21.16
N VAL A 70 7.95 2.42 19.99
CA VAL A 70 7.49 1.15 19.40
C VAL A 70 8.64 0.41 18.73
N PRO A 71 8.77 -0.93 18.88
CA PRO A 71 9.83 -1.71 18.26
C PRO A 71 9.55 -1.96 16.76
N ALA A 72 9.22 -0.91 16.01
CA ALA A 72 8.95 -0.99 14.58
C ALA A 72 10.25 -1.18 13.80
N ALA A 73 10.35 -2.29 13.07
CA ALA A 73 11.42 -2.52 12.09
C ALA A 73 11.09 -1.91 10.72
N TRP A 74 9.85 -1.47 10.52
CA TRP A 74 9.33 -1.07 9.22
C TRP A 74 8.71 0.32 9.23
N VAL A 75 8.94 1.02 8.12
CA VAL A 75 8.21 2.21 7.72
C VAL A 75 7.37 1.88 6.49
N CYS A 76 6.07 2.18 6.53
CA CYS A 76 5.19 2.08 5.38
C CYS A 76 4.95 3.48 4.78
N LEU A 77 5.47 3.71 3.57
CA LEU A 77 5.16 4.87 2.76
C LEU A 77 3.85 4.60 2.01
N THR A 78 2.86 5.46 2.23
CA THR A 78 1.50 5.31 1.69
C THR A 78 0.89 6.68 1.40
N GLY A 79 -0.35 6.73 0.91
CA GLY A 79 -1.21 7.91 0.82
C GLY A 79 -0.74 8.98 -0.19
N GLY A 80 -1.65 9.79 -0.73
CA GLY A 80 -2.43 9.27 -1.85
C GLY A 80 -1.61 8.24 -2.64
N GLU A 81 -0.96 8.62 -3.73
CA GLU A 81 0.01 7.76 -4.42
C GLU A 81 1.44 8.17 -4.02
N PRO A 82 2.17 7.39 -3.20
CA PRO A 82 3.47 7.81 -2.68
C PRO A 82 4.51 8.00 -3.79
N LEU A 83 4.46 7.18 -4.85
CA LEU A 83 5.40 7.26 -5.98
C LEU A 83 5.08 8.40 -6.96
N ALA A 84 4.04 9.20 -6.70
CA ALA A 84 3.82 10.46 -7.40
C ALA A 84 4.75 11.59 -6.93
N GLN A 85 5.51 11.37 -5.85
CA GLN A 85 6.56 12.25 -5.35
C GLN A 85 7.91 11.52 -5.39
N ASP A 86 9.02 12.26 -5.49
CA ASP A 86 10.36 11.65 -5.43
C ASP A 86 10.73 11.28 -3.98
N VAL A 87 10.42 10.04 -3.61
CA VAL A 87 10.68 9.52 -2.25
C VAL A 87 12.09 8.93 -2.08
N ARG A 88 12.98 9.02 -3.08
CA ARG A 88 14.33 8.40 -3.03
C ARG A 88 15.15 8.81 -1.83
N SER A 89 15.21 10.11 -1.56
CA SER A 89 15.97 10.62 -0.42
C SER A 89 15.41 10.08 0.90
N LEU A 90 14.08 10.00 1.04
CA LEU A 90 13.46 9.46 2.24
C LEU A 90 13.77 7.97 2.43
N VAL A 91 13.67 7.16 1.36
CA VAL A 91 13.96 5.73 1.45
C VAL A 91 15.41 5.48 1.86
N LEU A 92 16.37 6.18 1.23
CA LEU A 92 17.79 6.06 1.58
C LEU A 92 18.06 6.42 3.04
N ARG A 93 17.54 7.56 3.52
CA ARG A 93 17.73 7.97 4.92
C ARG A 93 17.09 6.99 5.90
N LEU A 94 15.92 6.44 5.60
CA LEU A 94 15.30 5.42 6.46
C LEU A 94 16.12 4.12 6.50
N HIS A 95 16.74 3.72 5.39
CA HIS A 95 17.66 2.58 5.37
C HIS A 95 18.92 2.83 6.21
N GLU A 96 19.47 4.03 6.19
CA GLU A 96 20.61 4.43 7.04
C GLU A 96 20.28 4.37 8.53
N GLU A 97 19.03 4.67 8.92
CA GLU A 97 18.52 4.47 10.28
C GLU A 97 18.28 2.98 10.62
N GLY A 98 18.57 2.05 9.70
CA GLY A 98 18.36 0.61 9.89
C GLY A 98 16.90 0.17 9.85
N LEU A 99 16.01 0.97 9.24
CA LEU A 99 14.60 0.63 9.03
C LEU A 99 14.40 0.00 7.65
N LYS A 100 13.45 -0.93 7.54
CA LYS A 100 12.97 -1.45 6.25
C LYS A 100 11.82 -0.62 5.73
N VAL A 101 11.71 -0.49 4.41
CA VAL A 101 10.68 0.31 3.75
C VAL A 101 9.68 -0.56 3.01
N GLN A 102 8.41 -0.40 3.35
CA GLN A 102 7.26 -0.83 2.54
C GLN A 102 6.71 0.37 1.77
N ILE A 103 6.38 0.17 0.49
CA ILE A 103 5.62 1.14 -0.32
C ILE A 103 4.28 0.51 -0.69
N GLU A 104 3.19 1.17 -0.29
CA GLU A 104 1.84 0.86 -0.75
C GLU A 104 1.44 1.80 -1.90
N THR A 105 1.32 1.24 -3.11
CA THR A 105 1.11 2.00 -4.35
C THR A 105 -0.06 1.46 -5.14
N ASN A 106 -0.70 2.31 -5.94
CA ASN A 106 -1.68 1.91 -6.94
C ASN A 106 -1.03 1.26 -8.18
N GLY A 107 0.30 1.31 -8.31
CA GLY A 107 1.06 0.61 -9.34
C GLY A 107 1.29 1.38 -10.64
N THR A 108 0.82 2.64 -10.75
CA THR A 108 0.89 3.39 -12.02
C THR A 108 2.20 4.14 -12.26
N PHE A 109 2.96 4.43 -11.20
CA PHE A 109 4.28 5.06 -11.30
C PHE A 109 5.41 4.02 -11.27
N PRO A 110 6.62 4.33 -11.78
CA PRO A 110 7.74 3.40 -11.73
C PRO A 110 8.11 3.02 -10.28
N PRO A 111 8.57 1.77 -10.04
CA PRO A 111 9.02 1.28 -8.73
C PRO A 111 10.42 1.80 -8.37
N ASP A 112 10.56 3.12 -8.31
CA ASP A 112 11.80 3.84 -8.03
C ASP A 112 11.53 4.91 -6.95
N PRO A 113 12.30 4.95 -5.84
CA PRO A 113 13.41 4.06 -5.46
C PRO A 113 13.00 2.60 -5.25
N ARG A 114 13.99 1.70 -5.25
CA ARG A 114 13.77 0.34 -4.77
C ARG A 114 13.53 0.36 -3.26
N ALA A 115 12.36 -0.12 -2.83
CA ALA A 115 12.07 -0.46 -1.44
C ALA A 115 12.22 -1.96 -1.15
N ASP A 116 12.23 -2.33 0.14
CA ASP A 116 12.29 -3.74 0.60
C ASP A 116 11.00 -4.49 0.24
N TRP A 117 9.86 -3.80 0.31
CA TRP A 117 8.54 -4.37 0.07
C TRP A 117 7.65 -3.45 -0.76
N HIS A 118 7.16 -3.93 -1.89
CA HIS A 118 6.11 -3.24 -2.66
C HIS A 118 4.80 -4.01 -2.55
N THR A 119 3.79 -3.35 -2.01
CA THR A 119 2.38 -3.77 -2.08
C THR A 119 1.75 -3.01 -3.23
N VAL A 120 1.47 -3.71 -4.33
CA VAL A 120 0.87 -3.10 -5.51
C VAL A 120 -0.62 -3.35 -5.48
N SER A 121 -1.41 -2.29 -5.56
CA SER A 121 -2.87 -2.39 -5.48
C SER A 121 -3.52 -1.69 -6.67
N PRO A 122 -3.57 -2.37 -7.83
CA PRO A 122 -4.16 -1.83 -9.05
C PRO A 122 -5.62 -1.44 -8.82
N LYS A 123 -6.07 -0.35 -9.44
CA LYS A 123 -7.39 0.24 -9.19
C LYS A 123 -8.27 0.15 -10.44
N PRO A 124 -9.59 -0.04 -10.29
CA PRO A 124 -10.52 0.06 -11.41
C PRO A 124 -10.56 1.48 -11.98
N PRO A 125 -11.05 1.64 -13.22
CA PRO A 125 -11.61 0.58 -14.09
C PRO A 125 -10.55 -0.23 -14.86
N ASP A 126 -9.34 0.29 -14.95
CA ASP A 126 -8.27 -0.14 -15.85
C ASP A 126 -7.32 -1.17 -15.21
N PHE A 127 -7.15 -1.14 -13.89
CA PHE A 127 -6.23 -2.01 -13.16
C PHE A 127 -4.79 -1.97 -13.70
N ASP A 128 -4.40 -0.81 -14.24
CA ASP A 128 -3.08 -0.60 -14.81
C ASP A 128 -1.95 -0.86 -13.82
N VAL A 129 -0.89 -1.48 -14.33
CA VAL A 129 0.33 -1.74 -13.59
C VAL A 129 1.52 -1.39 -14.45
N HIS A 130 2.39 -0.53 -13.90
CA HIS A 130 3.68 -0.24 -14.51
C HIS A 130 4.51 -1.55 -14.60
N PRO A 131 5.04 -1.93 -15.78
CA PRO A 131 5.71 -3.22 -15.98
C PRO A 131 6.88 -3.49 -15.01
N GLY A 132 7.53 -2.44 -14.52
CA GLY A 132 8.58 -2.53 -13.50
C GLY A 132 8.14 -3.26 -12.21
N PHE A 133 6.85 -3.32 -11.89
CA PHE A 133 6.36 -4.04 -10.71
C PHE A 133 6.29 -5.55 -10.87
N VAL A 134 6.27 -6.10 -12.09
CA VAL A 134 6.06 -7.54 -12.34
C VAL A 134 7.05 -8.41 -11.54
N ARG A 135 8.30 -7.95 -11.39
CA ARG A 135 9.34 -8.64 -10.61
C ARG A 135 9.68 -7.98 -9.27
N ARG A 136 9.06 -6.85 -8.93
CA ARG A 136 9.35 -6.07 -7.72
C ARG A 136 8.24 -6.13 -6.67
N ALA A 137 7.00 -6.37 -7.09
CA ALA A 137 5.88 -6.59 -6.18
C ALA A 137 6.18 -7.80 -5.29
N ARG A 138 6.06 -7.59 -3.97
CA ARG A 138 6.08 -8.69 -2.98
C ARG A 138 4.69 -9.26 -2.76
N GLU A 139 3.68 -8.43 -2.99
CA GLU A 139 2.28 -8.83 -3.01
C GLU A 139 1.48 -7.92 -3.94
N VAL A 140 0.37 -8.45 -4.42
CA VAL A 140 -0.66 -7.69 -5.14
C VAL A 140 -1.92 -7.69 -4.28
N LYS A 141 -2.54 -6.52 -4.08
CA LYS A 141 -3.72 -6.36 -3.23
C LYS A 141 -4.88 -5.80 -4.06
N LEU A 142 -5.91 -6.61 -4.33
CA LEU A 142 -7.12 -6.15 -4.99
C LEU A 142 -8.21 -5.80 -3.98
N VAL A 143 -8.68 -4.56 -4.04
CA VAL A 143 -9.80 -4.11 -3.21
C VAL A 143 -11.10 -4.67 -3.79
N VAL A 144 -11.81 -5.47 -3.02
CA VAL A 144 -13.11 -6.05 -3.37
C VAL A 144 -14.20 -5.01 -3.15
N CYS A 145 -14.32 -4.11 -4.13
CA CYS A 145 -15.40 -3.15 -4.24
C CYS A 145 -16.62 -3.77 -4.95
N ARG A 146 -17.71 -3.00 -5.05
CA ARG A 146 -18.96 -3.45 -5.72
C ARG A 146 -18.76 -3.82 -7.18
N THR A 147 -17.81 -3.21 -7.87
CA THR A 147 -17.58 -3.43 -9.31
C THR A 147 -16.52 -4.49 -9.61
N LEU A 148 -15.71 -4.93 -8.64
CA LEU A 148 -14.69 -5.96 -8.89
C LEU A 148 -15.34 -7.29 -9.33
N THR A 149 -14.84 -7.86 -10.41
CA THR A 149 -15.29 -9.13 -11.00
C THR A 149 -14.18 -10.19 -10.95
N LEU A 150 -14.51 -11.44 -11.29
CA LEU A 150 -13.51 -12.50 -11.46
C LEU A 150 -12.59 -12.22 -12.66
N ASP A 151 -13.09 -11.60 -13.72
CA ASP A 151 -12.28 -11.28 -14.90
C ASP A 151 -11.25 -10.19 -14.60
N ASP A 152 -11.57 -9.23 -13.74
CA ASP A 152 -10.58 -8.28 -13.22
C ASP A 152 -9.45 -9.01 -12.47
N VAL A 153 -9.81 -10.01 -11.64
CA VAL A 153 -8.83 -10.83 -10.94
C VAL A 153 -7.96 -11.61 -11.92
N ARG A 154 -8.54 -12.19 -12.99
CA ARG A 154 -7.79 -12.88 -14.05
C ARG A 154 -6.82 -11.95 -14.76
N THR A 155 -7.28 -10.76 -15.15
CA THR A 155 -6.49 -9.73 -15.82
C THR A 155 -5.27 -9.37 -14.98
N VAL A 156 -5.47 -9.04 -13.70
CA VAL A 156 -4.35 -8.69 -12.82
C VAL A 156 -3.47 -9.90 -12.53
N ARG A 157 -4.04 -11.09 -12.33
CA ARG A 157 -3.28 -12.31 -12.08
C ARG A 157 -2.34 -12.66 -13.24
N ALA A 158 -2.74 -12.39 -14.48
CA ALA A 158 -1.94 -12.64 -15.68
C ALA A 158 -0.69 -11.76 -15.77
N VAL A 159 -0.71 -10.57 -15.17
CA VAL A 159 0.44 -9.63 -15.18
C VAL A 159 1.58 -10.11 -14.29
N PHE A 160 1.26 -10.75 -13.15
CA PHE A 160 2.25 -11.08 -12.12
C PHE A 160 2.59 -12.58 -12.09
N PRO A 161 3.84 -12.97 -11.78
CA PRO A 161 4.21 -14.38 -11.60
C PRO A 161 3.33 -15.08 -10.57
N ARG A 162 3.00 -16.36 -10.79
CA ARG A 162 2.18 -17.16 -9.86
C ARG A 162 2.71 -17.16 -8.41
N ALA A 163 4.03 -17.03 -8.24
CA ALA A 163 4.68 -16.94 -6.94
C ALA A 163 4.37 -15.64 -6.18
N THR A 164 4.02 -14.54 -6.86
CA THR A 164 3.61 -13.28 -6.22
C THR A 164 2.18 -13.44 -5.71
N PRO A 165 1.92 -13.41 -4.39
CA PRO A 165 0.58 -13.59 -3.86
C PRO A 165 -0.36 -12.47 -4.30
N LEU A 166 -1.58 -12.83 -4.70
CA LEU A 166 -2.67 -11.88 -4.95
C LEU A 166 -3.67 -11.97 -3.79
N ILE A 167 -3.94 -10.86 -3.15
CA ILE A 167 -4.75 -10.76 -1.95
C ILE A 167 -6.05 -10.05 -2.29
N LEU A 168 -7.17 -10.73 -2.09
CA LEU A 168 -8.50 -10.14 -2.13
C LEU A 168 -8.77 -9.48 -0.78
N GLN A 169 -8.82 -8.15 -0.78
CA GLN A 169 -9.11 -7.38 0.41
C GLN A 169 -10.50 -6.75 0.31
N PRO A 170 -11.47 -7.14 1.16
CA PRO A 170 -12.74 -6.45 1.29
C PRO A 170 -12.55 -4.94 1.40
N GLN A 171 -13.33 -4.13 0.66
CA GLN A 171 -13.24 -2.67 0.76
C GLN A 171 -13.55 -2.15 2.18
N SER A 172 -14.29 -2.95 2.94
CA SER A 172 -14.56 -2.76 4.36
C SER A 172 -14.81 -4.12 4.99
N ASN A 173 -14.76 -4.18 6.31
CA ASN A 173 -15.09 -5.42 7.05
C ASN A 173 -16.61 -5.71 7.10
N ALA A 174 -17.44 -4.98 6.34
CA ALA A 174 -18.87 -5.23 6.28
C ALA A 174 -19.18 -6.61 5.66
N SER A 175 -20.26 -7.23 6.13
CA SER A 175 -20.67 -8.59 5.72
C SER A 175 -20.72 -8.78 4.21
N TRP A 176 -21.31 -7.82 3.47
CA TRP A 176 -21.45 -7.91 2.02
C TRP A 176 -20.09 -7.96 1.30
N SER A 177 -19.08 -7.19 1.75
CA SER A 177 -17.78 -7.11 1.09
C SER A 177 -16.95 -8.35 1.38
N ARG A 178 -17.02 -8.88 2.62
CA ARG A 178 -16.40 -10.16 2.99
C ARG A 178 -17.00 -11.34 2.23
N LYS A 179 -18.34 -11.42 2.15
CA LYS A 179 -19.04 -12.46 1.37
C LYS A 179 -18.66 -12.40 -0.11
N LYS A 180 -18.59 -11.19 -0.69
CA LYS A 180 -18.14 -11.03 -2.09
C LYS A 180 -16.70 -11.50 -2.28
N ALA A 181 -15.79 -11.13 -1.38
CA ALA A 181 -14.39 -11.55 -1.46
C ALA A 181 -14.24 -13.08 -1.36
N LEU A 182 -14.99 -13.72 -0.48
CA LEU A 182 -15.04 -15.18 -0.37
C LEU A 182 -15.57 -15.83 -1.65
N LYS A 183 -16.68 -15.31 -2.22
CA LYS A 183 -17.22 -15.81 -3.48
C LYS A 183 -16.19 -15.72 -4.63
N ILE A 184 -15.53 -14.58 -4.77
CA ILE A 184 -14.48 -14.40 -5.80
C ILE A 184 -13.31 -15.38 -5.57
N LEU A 185 -12.93 -15.63 -4.31
CA LEU A 185 -11.90 -16.60 -3.98
C LEU A 185 -12.28 -18.02 -4.43
N GLU A 186 -13.50 -18.46 -4.08
CA GLU A 186 -14.02 -19.77 -4.50
C GLU A 186 -14.09 -19.91 -6.02
N ASP A 187 -14.59 -18.89 -6.72
CA ASP A 187 -14.69 -18.89 -8.17
C ASP A 187 -13.30 -18.84 -8.85
N SER A 188 -12.32 -18.18 -8.22
CA SER A 188 -10.92 -18.21 -8.65
C SER A 188 -10.35 -19.63 -8.60
N TYR A 189 -10.57 -20.36 -7.51
CA TYR A 189 -10.12 -21.75 -7.38
C TYR A 189 -10.81 -22.69 -8.36
N ARG A 190 -12.13 -22.58 -8.52
CA ARG A 190 -12.90 -23.37 -9.50
C ARG A 190 -12.44 -23.15 -10.93
N SER A 191 -11.89 -21.97 -11.24
CA SER A 191 -11.33 -21.65 -12.55
C SER A 191 -9.82 -21.90 -12.68
N GLY A 192 -9.20 -22.55 -11.69
CA GLY A 192 -7.78 -22.94 -11.73
C GLY A 192 -6.78 -21.81 -11.41
N LEU A 193 -7.24 -20.66 -10.91
CA LEU A 193 -6.35 -19.59 -10.46
C LEU A 193 -5.74 -19.94 -9.10
N GLY A 194 -4.41 -20.06 -9.06
CA GLY A 194 -3.63 -20.26 -7.85
C GLY A 194 -3.04 -18.97 -7.27
N GLY A 195 -2.56 -19.04 -6.03
CA GLY A 195 -1.86 -17.92 -5.37
C GLY A 195 -2.78 -16.77 -4.95
N ILE A 196 -4.09 -17.01 -4.90
CA ILE A 196 -5.08 -16.05 -4.40
C ILE A 196 -5.26 -16.26 -2.89
N ARG A 197 -5.32 -15.18 -2.13
CA ARG A 197 -5.49 -15.17 -0.67
C ARG A 197 -6.60 -14.20 -0.28
N LEU A 198 -7.12 -14.35 0.93
CA LEU A 198 -8.08 -13.43 1.53
C LEU A 198 -7.40 -12.58 2.61
N SER A 199 -7.84 -11.33 2.77
CA SER A 199 -7.42 -10.43 3.83
C SER A 199 -8.64 -9.79 4.51
N VAL A 200 -8.41 -9.15 5.66
CA VAL A 200 -9.34 -8.24 6.34
C VAL A 200 -8.57 -6.99 6.78
N GLN A 201 -9.27 -5.87 6.96
CA GLN A 201 -8.63 -4.66 7.47
C GLN A 201 -8.50 -4.76 9.00
N LEU A 202 -7.36 -5.28 9.49
CA LEU A 202 -7.12 -5.56 10.92
C LEU A 202 -7.35 -4.32 11.79
N HIS A 203 -6.83 -3.18 11.33
CA HIS A 203 -6.91 -1.93 12.05
C HIS A 203 -8.36 -1.50 12.32
N ARG A 204 -9.29 -1.83 11.41
CA ARG A 204 -10.73 -1.58 11.64
C ARG A 204 -11.40 -2.58 12.57
N VAL A 205 -10.86 -3.80 12.69
CA VAL A 205 -11.37 -4.81 13.64
C VAL A 205 -11.00 -4.40 15.06
N TYR A 206 -9.75 -3.98 15.27
CA TYR A 206 -9.21 -3.65 16.60
C TYR A 206 -9.30 -2.17 16.97
N GLY A 207 -9.83 -1.31 16.08
CA GLY A 207 -9.88 0.13 16.32
C GLY A 207 -8.51 0.81 16.37
N LEU A 208 -7.53 0.24 15.65
CA LEU A 208 -6.19 0.80 15.53
C LEU A 208 -6.17 1.94 14.52
N ARG A 209 -5.20 2.83 14.67
CA ARG A 209 -4.98 3.98 13.79
C ARG A 209 -4.42 3.57 12.43
#